data_AF-A0A4Y8CCJ2-F1
#
_entry.id   AF-A0A4Y8CCJ2-F1
#
_cell.length_a   1.000
_cell.length_b   1.000
_cell.length_c   1.000
_cell.angle_alpha   90.00
_cell.angle_beta   90.00
_cell.angle_gamma   90.00
#
_symmetry.space_group_name_H-M   'P 1'
#
loop_
_entity.id
_entity.type
_entity.pdbx_description
1 polymer ?
#
loop_
_entity_poly.entity_id
_entity_poly.type
_entity_poly.pdbx_seq_one_letter_code
_entity_poly.pdbx_strand_id
1 'polypeptide(L)'
;MISLDLLYYIVGILFLIFGILSFSNQAKDIKSRISGGVFWISYSFTFLLAGVLPHFVMGCIVILLALIAGFNLLKPAKIEVSKEEKEYEIKHANIYKNKLFIPALMVPLITLIGTFLFPHLSFFENKNATLMALIIGIIISSVVACFMFKASPKRAVKDAAHTMDHISWAALLPQILATLGVVFVSTGMGDQVSKLLSSYISLDNAFIAVAV
;
A
#
# COMPACT_ATOMS: atom_id res chain seq x y z
N MET A 1 -22.14 5.27 10.46
CA MET A 1 -21.10 6.13 9.84
C MET A 1 -19.91 5.23 9.64
N ILE A 2 -19.52 4.93 8.40
CA ILE A 2 -18.30 4.13 8.19
C ILE A 2 -17.13 5.08 8.44
N SER A 3 -16.52 4.93 9.61
CA SER A 3 -15.41 5.77 10.06
C SER A 3 -14.07 5.23 9.55
N LEU A 4 -13.05 6.09 9.57
CA LEU A 4 -11.66 5.75 9.22
C LEU A 4 -11.14 4.48 9.93
N ASP A 5 -11.67 4.19 11.11
CA ASP A 5 -11.31 3.01 11.90
C ASP A 5 -11.50 1.71 11.11
N LEU A 6 -12.60 1.59 10.36
CA LEU A 6 -12.87 0.38 9.55
C LEU A 6 -11.81 0.20 8.46
N LEU A 7 -11.34 1.29 7.86
CA LEU A 7 -10.25 1.25 6.90
C LEU A 7 -8.95 0.75 7.56
N TYR A 8 -8.60 1.30 8.73
CA TYR A 8 -7.41 0.89 9.45
C TYR A 8 -7.46 -0.59 9.84
N TYR A 9 -8.63 -1.11 10.23
CA TYR A 9 -8.80 -2.54 10.48
C TYR A 9 -8.61 -3.39 9.22
N ILE A 10 -9.20 -3.01 8.07
CA ILE A 10 -9.05 -3.77 6.82
C ILE A 10 -7.58 -3.87 6.41
N VAL A 11 -6.89 -2.73 6.37
CA VAL A 11 -5.47 -2.67 5.96
C VAL A 11 -4.58 -3.37 6.99
N GLY A 12 -4.85 -3.18 8.28
CA GLY A 12 -4.15 -3.85 9.36
C GLY A 12 -4.28 -5.37 9.27
N ILE A 13 -5.48 -5.90 9.06
CA ILE A 13 -5.72 -7.35 8.88
C ILE A 13 -4.98 -7.87 7.64
N LEU A 14 -4.98 -7.13 6.53
CA LEU A 14 -4.26 -7.54 5.32
C LEU A 14 -2.76 -7.70 5.58
N PHE A 15 -2.13 -6.73 6.23
CA PHE A 15 -0.71 -6.81 6.60
C PHE A 15 -0.44 -7.90 7.65
N LEU A 16 -1.38 -8.16 8.55
CA LEU A 16 -1.29 -9.26 9.50
C LEU A 16 -1.22 -10.61 8.77
N ILE A 17 -2.10 -10.80 7.79
CA ILE A 17 -2.11 -12.00 6.94
C ILE A 17 -0.79 -12.13 6.19
N PHE A 18 -0.26 -11.03 5.62
CA PHE A 18 1.05 -11.05 4.95
C PHE A 18 2.18 -11.45 5.91
N GLY A 19 2.17 -10.95 7.15
CA GLY A 19 3.13 -11.36 8.18
C GLY A 19 3.05 -12.84 8.53
N ILE A 20 1.83 -13.38 8.72
CA ILE A 20 1.61 -14.81 9.01
C ILE A 20 2.07 -15.69 7.85
N LEU A 21 1.73 -15.31 6.61
CA LEU A 21 2.17 -16.01 5.41
C LEU A 21 3.69 -15.93 5.24
N SER A 22 4.31 -14.81 5.59
CA SER A 22 5.77 -14.65 5.56
C SER A 22 6.45 -15.64 6.50
N PHE A 23 5.94 -15.86 7.72
CA PHE A 23 6.47 -16.89 8.62
C PHE A 23 6.32 -18.32 8.09
N SER A 24 5.30 -18.57 7.28
CA SER A 24 5.01 -19.89 6.70
C SER A 24 5.71 -20.12 5.36
N ASN A 25 6.38 -19.11 4.81
CA ASN A 25 7.01 -19.17 3.51
C ASN A 25 8.32 -19.98 3.54
N GLN A 26 8.22 -21.27 3.22
CA GLN A 26 9.36 -22.20 3.20
C GLN A 26 10.35 -21.94 2.05
N ALA A 27 9.99 -21.12 1.05
CA ALA A 27 10.89 -20.73 -0.04
C ALA A 27 11.96 -19.70 0.37
N LYS A 28 11.94 -19.26 1.64
CA LYS A 28 12.89 -18.29 2.21
C LYS A 28 13.79 -18.93 3.24
N ASP A 29 15.02 -18.41 3.33
CA ASP A 29 15.90 -18.67 4.46
C ASP A 29 15.20 -18.32 5.79
N ILE A 30 15.48 -19.10 6.83
CA ILE A 30 14.88 -18.93 8.16
C ILE A 30 14.97 -17.49 8.69
N LYS A 31 16.10 -16.81 8.43
CA LYS A 31 16.33 -15.42 8.84
C LYS A 31 15.37 -14.45 8.12
N SER A 32 15.33 -14.49 6.79
CA SER A 32 14.47 -13.62 5.96
C SER A 32 12.97 -13.89 6.20
N ARG A 33 12.62 -15.14 6.51
CA ARG A 33 11.27 -15.57 6.86
C ARG A 33 10.78 -14.93 8.16
N ILE A 34 11.62 -14.98 9.19
CA ILE A 34 11.32 -14.39 10.51
C ILE A 34 11.31 -12.87 10.41
N SER A 35 12.33 -12.27 9.78
CA SER A 35 12.41 -10.82 9.63
C SER A 35 11.24 -10.24 8.84
N GLY A 36 10.81 -10.91 7.75
CA GLY A 36 9.62 -10.53 6.98
C GLY A 36 8.34 -10.60 7.79
N GLY A 37 8.14 -11.70 8.53
CA GLY A 37 6.99 -11.85 9.40
C GLY A 37 6.94 -10.79 10.50
N VAL A 38 8.06 -10.56 11.20
CA VAL A 38 8.14 -9.53 12.26
C VAL A 38 7.89 -8.14 11.68
N PHE A 39 8.43 -7.84 10.50
CA PHE A 39 8.23 -6.55 9.84
C PHE A 39 6.76 -6.29 9.53
N TRP A 40 6.09 -7.20 8.80
CA TRP A 40 4.70 -7.00 8.41
C TRP A 40 3.72 -7.07 9.58
N ILE A 41 3.97 -7.90 10.59
CA ILE A 41 3.15 -7.93 11.81
C ILE A 41 3.32 -6.64 12.62
N SER A 42 4.56 -6.18 12.83
CA SER A 42 4.81 -4.93 13.55
C SER A 42 4.15 -3.76 12.82
N TYR A 43 4.23 -3.74 11.49
CA TYR A 43 3.57 -2.73 10.67
C TYR A 43 2.04 -2.82 10.78
N SER A 44 1.46 -4.02 10.74
CA SER A 44 0.02 -4.24 10.94
C SER A 44 -0.49 -3.65 12.26
N PHE A 45 0.26 -3.83 13.36
CA PHE A 45 -0.12 -3.27 14.65
C PHE A 45 -0.21 -1.75 14.66
N THR A 46 0.55 -1.05 13.81
CA THR A 46 0.44 0.41 13.69
C THR A 46 -0.93 0.87 13.19
N PHE A 47 -1.65 0.02 12.43
CA PHE A 47 -3.01 0.28 11.96
C PHE A 47 -4.06 -0.27 12.93
N LEU A 48 -3.93 -1.52 13.36
CA LEU A 48 -4.93 -2.19 14.21
C LEU A 48 -5.09 -1.53 15.58
N LEU A 49 -4.01 -0.95 16.10
CA LEU A 49 -3.95 -0.36 17.42
C LEU A 49 -3.66 1.15 17.36
N ALA A 50 -3.91 1.79 16.22
CA ALA A 50 -3.59 3.20 15.97
C ALA A 50 -4.14 4.15 17.05
N GLY A 51 -5.33 3.86 17.60
CA GLY A 51 -5.98 4.67 18.64
C GLY A 51 -5.66 4.25 20.09
N VAL A 52 -4.92 3.16 20.30
CA VAL A 52 -4.68 2.56 21.63
C VAL A 52 -3.19 2.62 22.01
N LEU A 53 -2.29 2.52 21.03
CA LEU A 53 -0.85 2.53 21.27
C LEU A 53 -0.36 3.91 21.72
N PRO A 54 0.39 4.00 22.84
CA PRO A 54 1.08 5.23 23.21
C PRO A 54 2.05 5.67 22.11
N HIS A 55 2.19 6.99 21.90
CA HIS A 55 3.09 7.55 20.88
C HIS A 55 4.53 7.04 20.97
N PHE A 56 5.02 6.79 22.20
CA PHE A 56 6.33 6.21 22.42
C PHE A 56 6.47 4.81 21.80
N VAL A 57 5.47 3.93 21.99
CA VAL A 57 5.47 2.56 21.46
C VAL A 57 5.40 2.58 19.93
N MET A 58 4.59 3.48 19.36
CA MET A 58 4.55 3.70 17.91
C MET A 58 5.93 4.09 17.37
N GLY A 59 6.63 5.02 18.04
CA GLY A 59 8.00 5.39 17.71
C GLY A 59 8.96 4.20 17.76
N CYS A 60 8.89 3.38 18.81
CA CYS A 60 9.70 2.15 18.91
C CYS A 60 9.43 1.17 17.76
N ILE A 61 8.16 0.99 17.36
CA ILE A 61 7.80 0.14 16.21
C ILE A 61 8.41 0.71 14.92
N VAL A 62 8.32 2.02 14.69
CA VAL A 62 8.91 2.66 13.51
C VAL A 62 10.43 2.49 13.47
N ILE A 63 11.12 2.66 14.60
CA ILE A 63 12.57 2.42 14.71
C ILE A 63 12.89 0.95 14.39
N LEU A 64 12.11 0.00 14.94
CA LEU A 64 12.28 -1.42 14.64
C LEU A 64 12.15 -1.71 13.13
N LEU A 65 11.12 -1.16 12.49
CA LEU A 65 10.91 -1.31 11.04
C LEU A 65 12.09 -0.71 10.25
N ALA A 66 12.57 0.47 10.65
CA ALA A 66 13.72 1.11 10.02
C ALA A 66 15.01 0.30 10.16
N LEU A 67 15.26 -0.31 11.32
CA LEU A 67 16.41 -1.19 11.53
C LEU A 67 16.32 -2.45 10.65
N ILE A 68 15.15 -3.10 10.62
CA ILE A 68 14.93 -4.30 9.79
C ILE A 68 15.15 -3.99 8.30
N ALA A 69 14.62 -2.85 7.83
CA ALA A 69 14.81 -2.38 6.46
C ALA A 69 16.28 -2.00 6.19
N GLY A 70 16.92 -1.25 7.09
CA GLY A 70 18.29 -0.75 6.95
C GLY A 70 19.36 -1.85 6.94
N PHE A 71 19.16 -2.93 7.71
CA PHE A 71 20.03 -4.10 7.67
C PHE A 71 19.76 -5.04 6.47
N ASN A 72 18.85 -4.67 5.57
CA ASN A 72 18.47 -5.44 4.38
C ASN A 72 18.09 -6.90 4.71
N LEU A 73 17.39 -7.09 5.83
CA LEU A 73 16.96 -8.41 6.32
C LEU A 73 15.74 -8.96 5.57
N LEU A 74 15.09 -8.12 4.77
CA LEU A 74 13.91 -8.45 3.99
C LEU A 74 14.30 -8.86 2.57
N LYS A 75 14.72 -10.12 2.42
CA LYS A 75 15.06 -10.66 1.11
C LYS A 75 13.82 -11.24 0.42
N PRO A 76 13.60 -10.94 -0.88
CA PRO A 76 12.54 -11.56 -1.64
C PRO A 76 12.77 -13.08 -1.72
N ALA A 77 11.68 -13.86 -1.75
CA ALA A 77 11.79 -15.28 -2.02
C ALA A 77 12.29 -15.49 -3.45
N LYS A 78 13.07 -16.54 -3.70
CA LYS A 78 13.36 -16.96 -5.06
C LYS A 78 12.08 -17.52 -5.66
N ILE A 79 11.65 -16.95 -6.79
CA ILE A 79 10.52 -17.50 -7.54
C ILE A 79 11.04 -18.70 -8.35
N GLU A 80 10.90 -19.90 -7.81
CA GLU A 80 11.05 -21.13 -8.58
C GLU A 80 9.68 -21.51 -9.15
N VAL A 81 9.34 -20.95 -10.30
CA VAL A 81 8.14 -21.35 -11.05
C VAL A 81 8.44 -22.66 -11.78
N SER A 82 7.60 -23.67 -11.61
CA SER A 82 7.66 -24.87 -12.43
C SER A 82 7.53 -24.51 -13.92
N LYS A 83 8.20 -25.27 -14.81
CA LYS A 83 8.01 -25.10 -16.26
C LYS A 83 6.54 -25.23 -16.66
N GLU A 84 5.80 -26.12 -15.99
CA GLU A 84 4.38 -26.36 -16.24
C GLU A 84 3.50 -25.19 -15.78
N GLU A 85 3.81 -24.58 -14.63
CA GLU A 85 3.11 -23.38 -14.15
C GLU A 85 3.34 -22.18 -15.07
N LYS A 86 4.58 -22.01 -15.53
CA LYS A 86 4.91 -20.94 -16.47
C LYS A 86 4.17 -21.09 -17.80
N GLU A 87 4.06 -22.32 -18.30
CA GLU A 87 3.34 -22.60 -19.54
C GLU A 87 1.82 -22.42 -19.39
N TYR A 88 1.27 -22.76 -18.22
CA TYR A 88 -0.12 -22.48 -17.85
C TYR A 88 -0.38 -20.97 -17.81
N GLU A 89 0.46 -20.18 -17.14
CA GLU A 89 0.33 -18.72 -17.08
C GLU A 89 0.36 -18.07 -18.46
N ILE A 90 1.27 -18.49 -19.34
CA ILE A 90 1.36 -17.99 -20.72
C ILE A 90 0.10 -18.32 -21.52
N LYS A 91 -0.42 -19.56 -21.39
CA LYS A 91 -1.67 -19.96 -22.06
C LYS A 91 -2.85 -19.12 -21.61
N HIS A 92 -2.98 -18.87 -20.30
CA HIS A 92 -4.06 -18.04 -19.77
C HIS A 92 -3.90 -16.56 -20.14
N ALA A 93 -2.69 -16.01 -20.13
CA ALA A 93 -2.43 -14.64 -20.58
C ALA A 93 -2.90 -14.42 -22.04
N ASN A 94 -2.64 -15.40 -22.92
CA ASN A 94 -3.08 -15.36 -24.31
C ASN A 94 -4.61 -15.45 -24.50
N ILE A 95 -5.33 -16.07 -23.55
CA ILE A 95 -6.80 -16.16 -23.56
C ILE A 95 -7.41 -14.84 -23.09
N TYR A 96 -6.90 -14.26 -22.00
CA TYR A 96 -7.50 -13.09 -21.38
C TYR A 96 -7.12 -11.77 -22.06
N LYS A 97 -5.93 -11.64 -22.65
CA LYS A 97 -5.46 -10.44 -23.37
C LYS A 97 -5.84 -9.14 -22.63
N ASN A 98 -6.55 -8.23 -23.30
CA ASN A 98 -6.95 -6.94 -22.73
C ASN A 98 -7.97 -7.05 -21.59
N LYS A 99 -8.64 -8.19 -21.39
CA LYS A 99 -9.58 -8.36 -20.27
C LYS A 99 -8.87 -8.30 -18.92
N LEU A 100 -7.55 -8.50 -18.87
CA LEU A 100 -6.73 -8.31 -17.66
C LEU A 100 -6.84 -6.88 -17.09
N PHE A 101 -7.12 -5.89 -17.95
CA PHE A 101 -7.27 -4.50 -17.52
C PHE A 101 -8.64 -4.19 -16.90
N ILE A 102 -9.64 -5.06 -17.05
CA ILE A 102 -11.00 -4.79 -16.55
C ILE A 102 -10.99 -4.56 -15.02
N PRO A 103 -10.45 -5.47 -14.18
CA PRO A 103 -10.40 -5.23 -12.75
C PRO A 103 -9.49 -4.04 -12.41
N ALA A 104 -8.36 -3.89 -13.10
CA ALA A 104 -7.43 -2.79 -12.85
C ALA A 104 -8.07 -1.41 -13.09
N LEU A 105 -8.88 -1.26 -14.15
CA LEU A 105 -9.60 -0.02 -14.48
C LEU A 105 -10.85 0.19 -13.62
N MET A 106 -11.44 -0.88 -13.08
CA MET A 106 -12.55 -0.75 -12.14
C MET A 106 -12.15 -0.01 -10.86
N VAL A 107 -10.91 -0.17 -10.37
CA VAL A 107 -10.44 0.52 -9.17
C VAL A 107 -10.54 2.05 -9.31
N PRO A 108 -9.88 2.71 -10.28
CA PRO A 108 -9.99 4.16 -10.44
C PRO A 108 -11.40 4.60 -10.84
N LEU A 109 -12.13 3.81 -11.64
CA LEU A 109 -13.49 4.16 -12.06
C LEU A 109 -14.45 4.22 -10.86
N ILE A 110 -14.47 3.18 -10.02
CA ILE A 110 -15.31 3.13 -8.81
C ILE A 110 -14.86 4.22 -7.83
N THR A 111 -13.56 4.45 -7.70
CA THR A 111 -13.02 5.52 -6.83
C THR A 111 -13.50 6.90 -7.27
N LEU A 112 -13.45 7.20 -8.57
CA LEU A 112 -13.88 8.47 -9.13
C LEU A 112 -15.38 8.68 -8.91
N ILE A 113 -16.18 7.67 -9.25
CA ILE A 113 -17.64 7.67 -9.06
C ILE A 113 -17.97 7.88 -7.57
N GLY A 114 -17.37 7.11 -6.67
CA GLY A 114 -17.59 7.22 -5.24
C GLY A 114 -17.12 8.56 -4.66
N THR A 115 -16.04 9.14 -5.16
CA THR A 115 -15.55 10.47 -4.72
C THR A 115 -16.59 11.57 -4.96
N PHE A 116 -17.33 11.51 -6.07
CA PHE A 116 -18.39 12.47 -6.36
C PHE A 116 -19.71 12.15 -5.66
N LEU A 117 -20.06 10.86 -5.52
CA LEU A 117 -21.36 10.44 -4.97
C LEU A 117 -21.41 10.38 -3.44
N PHE A 118 -20.34 9.92 -2.79
CA PHE A 118 -20.34 9.69 -1.34
C PHE A 118 -20.55 10.97 -0.53
N PRO A 119 -20.05 12.15 -0.93
CA PRO A 119 -20.34 13.38 -0.19
C PRO A 119 -21.82 13.77 -0.15
N HIS A 120 -22.62 13.28 -1.10
CA HIS A 120 -24.06 13.51 -1.15
C HIS A 120 -24.88 12.49 -0.35
N LEU A 121 -24.25 11.44 0.17
CA LEU A 121 -24.90 10.38 0.94
C LEU A 121 -24.62 10.57 2.43
N SER A 122 -25.67 10.74 3.23
CA SER A 122 -25.59 10.99 4.69
C SER A 122 -24.93 9.88 5.52
N PHE A 123 -24.58 8.75 4.90
CA PHE A 123 -23.99 7.59 5.57
C PHE A 123 -22.45 7.63 5.64
N PHE A 124 -21.81 8.48 4.83
CA PHE A 124 -20.36 8.54 4.63
C PHE A 124 -19.76 9.82 5.25
N GLU A 125 -18.58 9.72 5.86
CA GLU A 125 -17.85 10.91 6.31
C GLU A 125 -17.25 11.67 5.12
N ASN A 126 -17.71 12.91 4.91
CA ASN A 126 -17.29 13.77 3.79
C ASN A 126 -15.77 13.94 3.67
N LYS A 127 -15.05 14.01 4.79
CA LYS A 127 -13.61 14.30 4.81
C LYS A 127 -12.76 13.22 4.13
N ASN A 128 -13.22 11.96 4.12
CA ASN A 128 -12.45 10.81 3.65
C ASN A 128 -13.14 10.03 2.53
N ALA A 129 -14.10 10.67 1.84
CA ALA A 129 -14.92 10.04 0.80
C ALA A 129 -14.08 9.33 -0.29
N THR A 130 -13.00 9.97 -0.76
CA THR A 130 -12.10 9.40 -1.77
C THR A 130 -11.41 8.12 -1.30
N LEU A 131 -10.87 8.11 -0.06
CA LEU A 131 -10.22 6.93 0.49
C LEU A 131 -11.22 5.78 0.64
N MET A 132 -12.44 6.10 1.07
CA MET A 132 -13.48 5.10 1.24
C MET A 132 -13.93 4.51 -0.10
N ALA A 133 -14.09 5.35 -1.11
CA ALA A 133 -14.39 4.93 -2.48
C ALA A 133 -13.28 4.04 -3.06
N LEU A 134 -12.01 4.37 -2.76
CA LEU A 134 -10.85 3.59 -3.19
C LEU A 134 -10.88 2.17 -2.61
N ILE A 135 -11.10 2.01 -1.31
CA ILE A 135 -11.14 0.69 -0.67
C ILE A 135 -12.28 -0.15 -1.24
N ILE A 136 -13.47 0.44 -1.37
CA ILE A 136 -14.63 -0.23 -1.96
C ILE A 136 -14.32 -0.65 -3.40
N GLY A 137 -13.69 0.23 -4.18
CA GLY A 137 -13.22 -0.07 -5.54
C GLY A 137 -12.24 -1.24 -5.58
N ILE A 138 -11.27 -1.30 -4.65
CA ILE A 138 -10.31 -2.40 -4.53
C ILE A 138 -11.02 -3.72 -4.17
N ILE A 139 -11.94 -3.70 -3.21
CA ILE A 139 -12.67 -4.92 -2.79
C ILE A 139 -13.52 -5.45 -3.94
N ILE A 140 -14.35 -4.59 -4.57
CA ILE A 140 -15.20 -4.97 -5.69
C ILE A 140 -14.36 -5.48 -6.86
N SER A 141 -13.30 -4.74 -7.23
CA SER A 141 -12.40 -5.14 -8.30
C SER A 141 -11.73 -6.49 -8.02
N SER A 142 -11.28 -6.72 -6.79
CA SER A 142 -10.67 -8.00 -6.38
C SER A 142 -11.65 -9.17 -6.50
N VAL A 143 -12.91 -8.95 -6.12
CA VAL A 143 -13.98 -9.95 -6.27
C VAL A 143 -14.24 -10.24 -7.76
N VAL A 144 -14.37 -9.20 -8.58
CA VAL A 144 -14.55 -9.36 -10.04
C VAL A 144 -13.37 -10.09 -10.67
N ALA A 145 -12.13 -9.78 -10.28
CA ALA A 145 -10.94 -10.48 -10.75
C ALA A 145 -11.00 -11.98 -10.41
N CYS A 146 -11.34 -12.33 -9.17
CA CYS A 146 -11.45 -13.73 -8.75
C CYS A 146 -12.49 -14.49 -9.57
N PHE A 147 -13.66 -13.88 -9.83
CA PHE A 147 -14.70 -14.49 -10.67
C PHE A 147 -14.29 -14.63 -12.14
N MET A 148 -13.71 -13.58 -12.71
CA MET A 148 -13.35 -13.53 -14.13
C MET A 148 -12.22 -14.51 -14.47
N PHE A 149 -11.23 -14.65 -13.58
CA PHE A 149 -10.11 -15.58 -13.76
C PHE A 149 -10.35 -16.95 -13.13
N LYS A 150 -11.51 -17.18 -12.49
CA LYS A 150 -11.81 -18.39 -11.73
C LYS A 150 -10.70 -18.76 -10.74
N ALA A 151 -10.04 -17.74 -10.18
CA ALA A 151 -8.95 -17.89 -9.24
C ALA A 151 -9.49 -18.07 -7.82
N SER A 152 -8.86 -18.94 -7.03
CA SER A 152 -9.23 -19.07 -5.62
C SER A 152 -8.80 -17.82 -4.83
N PRO A 153 -9.65 -17.27 -3.93
CA PRO A 153 -9.28 -16.12 -3.11
C PRO A 153 -8.02 -16.36 -2.26
N LYS A 154 -7.82 -17.60 -1.80
CA LYS A 154 -6.61 -17.99 -1.05
C LYS A 154 -5.35 -17.84 -1.89
N ARG A 155 -5.40 -18.23 -3.17
CA ARG A 155 -4.29 -18.05 -4.10
C ARG A 155 -4.03 -16.57 -4.37
N ALA A 156 -5.08 -15.77 -4.60
CA ALA A 156 -4.95 -14.33 -4.78
C ALA A 156 -4.26 -13.63 -3.61
N VAL A 157 -4.61 -13.98 -2.36
CA VAL A 157 -3.96 -13.43 -1.16
C VAL A 157 -2.51 -13.90 -1.04
N LYS A 158 -2.22 -15.17 -1.38
CA LYS A 158 -0.84 -15.69 -1.39
C LYS A 158 0.01 -14.96 -2.42
N ASP A 159 -0.51 -14.77 -3.63
CA ASP A 159 0.17 -14.07 -4.72
C ASP A 159 0.40 -12.59 -4.35
N ALA A 160 -0.59 -11.93 -3.73
CA ALA A 160 -0.43 -10.57 -3.20
C ALA A 160 0.68 -10.50 -2.13
N ALA A 161 0.75 -11.47 -1.21
CA ALA A 161 1.83 -11.54 -0.22
C ALA A 161 3.20 -11.76 -0.89
N HIS A 162 3.28 -12.57 -1.95
CA HIS A 162 4.51 -12.72 -2.74
C HIS A 162 4.90 -11.43 -3.46
N THR A 163 3.96 -10.73 -4.09
CA THR A 163 4.19 -9.41 -4.69
C THR A 163 4.70 -8.41 -3.65
N MET A 164 4.08 -8.40 -2.46
CA MET A 164 4.48 -7.53 -1.37
C MET A 164 5.89 -7.88 -0.85
N ASP A 165 6.23 -9.16 -0.76
CA ASP A 165 7.57 -9.63 -0.41
C ASP A 165 8.63 -9.23 -1.46
N HIS A 166 8.25 -9.13 -2.74
CA HIS A 166 9.13 -8.62 -3.79
C HIS A 166 9.39 -7.13 -3.70
N ILE A 167 8.35 -6.34 -3.38
CA ILE A 167 8.49 -4.90 -3.14
C ILE A 167 9.22 -4.65 -1.82
N SER A 168 9.00 -5.51 -0.81
CA SER A 168 9.67 -5.49 0.49
C SER A 168 9.46 -4.15 1.23
N TRP A 169 10.48 -3.64 1.92
CA TRP A 169 10.41 -2.36 2.66
C TRP A 169 10.07 -1.16 1.78
N ALA A 170 10.34 -1.21 0.48
CA ALA A 170 10.08 -0.09 -0.43
C ALA A 170 8.59 0.24 -0.55
N ALA A 171 7.70 -0.70 -0.20
CA ALA A 171 6.26 -0.45 -0.18
C ALA A 171 5.86 0.63 0.85
N LEU A 172 6.67 0.85 1.89
CA LEU A 172 6.45 1.89 2.88
C LEU A 172 6.98 3.27 2.44
N LEU A 173 7.79 3.32 1.38
CA LEU A 173 8.46 4.54 0.94
C LEU A 173 7.48 5.68 0.64
N PRO A 174 6.37 5.48 -0.12
CA PRO A 174 5.43 6.57 -0.39
C PRO A 174 4.81 7.15 0.90
N GLN A 175 4.53 6.30 1.88
CA GLN A 175 3.98 6.72 3.17
C GLN A 175 5.01 7.49 4.01
N ILE A 176 6.27 7.04 4.02
CA ILE A 176 7.36 7.75 4.69
C ILE A 176 7.57 9.12 4.06
N LEU A 177 7.57 9.21 2.73
CA LEU A 177 7.70 10.48 2.00
C LEU A 177 6.54 11.43 2.29
N ALA A 178 5.31 10.93 2.34
CA ALA A 178 4.14 11.72 2.73
C ALA A 178 4.26 12.25 4.17
N THR A 179 4.70 11.40 5.10
CA THR A 179 4.89 11.78 6.51
C THR A 179 6.02 12.80 6.66
N LEU A 180 7.12 12.62 5.93
CA LEU A 180 8.24 13.56 5.90
C LEU A 180 7.80 14.94 5.41
N GLY A 181 6.95 14.99 4.38
CA GLY A 181 6.35 16.24 3.91
C GLY A 181 5.56 16.96 5.00
N VAL A 182 4.73 16.22 5.75
CA VAL A 182 4.00 16.78 6.91
C VAL A 182 4.96 17.30 7.97
N VAL A 183 6.04 16.56 8.27
CA VAL A 183 7.06 17.01 9.24
C VAL A 183 7.73 18.31 8.76
N PHE A 184 8.13 18.40 7.49
CA PHE A 184 8.77 19.60 6.92
C PHE A 184 7.87 20.83 6.95
N VAL A 185 6.57 20.66 6.72
CA VAL A 185 5.58 21.73 6.85
C VAL A 185 5.43 22.11 8.33
N SER A 186 5.30 21.13 9.23
CA SER A 186 5.09 21.38 10.67
C SER A 186 6.28 22.06 11.36
N THR A 187 7.50 21.86 10.87
CA THR A 187 8.71 22.48 11.42
C THR A 187 9.00 23.86 10.81
N GLY A 188 8.16 24.35 9.89
CA GLY A 188 8.36 25.64 9.21
C GLY A 188 9.51 25.63 8.19
N MET A 189 10.06 24.46 7.86
CA MET A 189 11.08 24.33 6.81
C MET A 189 10.53 24.71 5.44
N GLY A 190 9.25 24.39 5.17
CA GLY A 190 8.59 24.76 3.92
C GLY A 190 8.63 26.26 3.64
N ASP A 191 8.34 27.08 4.65
CA ASP A 191 8.36 28.55 4.53
C ASP A 191 9.76 29.09 4.26
N GLN A 192 10.78 28.51 4.91
CA GLN A 192 12.17 28.93 4.75
C GLN A 192 12.74 28.54 3.38
N VAL A 193 12.42 27.34 2.89
CA VAL A 193 12.78 26.93 1.52
C VAL A 193 12.05 27.79 0.49
N SER A 194 10.76 28.11 0.72
CA SER A 194 9.99 29.01 -0.14
C SER A 194 10.60 30.41 -0.22
N LYS A 195 11.03 30.99 0.90
CA LYS A 195 11.70 32.31 0.92
C LYS A 195 13.02 32.30 0.15
N LEU A 196 13.83 31.26 0.32
CA LEU A 196 15.08 31.09 -0.42
C LEU A 196 14.82 30.93 -1.93
N LEU A 197 13.85 30.12 -2.33
CA LEU A 197 13.50 29.99 -3.75
C LEU A 197 12.96 31.30 -4.32
N SER A 198 12.12 32.01 -3.56
CA SER A 198 11.57 33.31 -3.98
C SER A 198 12.62 34.40 -4.16
N SER A 199 13.81 34.28 -3.54
CA SER A 199 14.92 35.22 -3.77
C SER A 199 15.70 34.95 -5.06
N TYR A 200 15.61 33.74 -5.62
CA TYR A 200 16.31 33.35 -6.85
C TYR A 200 15.37 33.20 -8.06
N ILE A 201 14.11 32.88 -7.83
CA ILE A 201 13.08 32.64 -8.86
C ILE A 201 11.88 33.52 -8.53
N SER A 202 11.48 34.39 -9.46
CA SER A 202 10.23 35.14 -9.35
C SER A 202 9.05 34.18 -9.53
N LEU A 203 8.45 33.76 -8.41
CA LEU A 203 7.28 32.87 -8.39
C LEU A 203 5.98 33.54 -8.88
N ASP A 204 6.00 34.84 -9.16
CA ASP A 204 4.84 35.61 -9.65
C ASP A 204 4.40 35.20 -11.07
N ASN A 205 5.28 34.56 -11.84
CA ASN A 205 4.96 34.04 -13.17
C ASN A 205 5.25 32.55 -13.28
N ALA A 206 4.18 31.74 -13.34
CA ALA A 206 4.26 30.28 -13.44
C ALA A 206 5.08 29.79 -14.65
N PHE A 207 5.15 30.57 -15.74
CA PHE A 207 5.99 30.22 -16.90
C PHE A 207 7.49 30.33 -16.60
N ILE A 208 7.91 31.30 -15.78
CA ILE A 208 9.32 31.48 -15.39
C ILE A 208 9.73 30.37 -14.42
N ALA A 209 8.83 29.98 -13.51
CA ALA A 209 9.08 28.90 -12.55
C ALA A 209 9.25 27.51 -13.18
N VAL A 210 8.75 27.28 -14.40
CA VAL A 210 8.90 26.01 -15.14
C VAL A 210 10.08 26.03 -16.11
N ALA A 211 10.52 27.22 -16.56
CA ALA A 211 11.59 27.37 -17.54
C ALA A 211 13.01 27.35 -16.92
N VAL A 212 13.12 27.59 -15.61
CA VAL A 212 14.36 27.53 -14.80
C VAL A 212 14.50 26.15 -14.17
#